data_AF-M5EJK8-F1
#
_entry.id   AF-M5EJK8-F1
#
_cell.length_a   1.000
_cell.length_b   1.000
_cell.length_c   1.000
_cell.angle_alpha   90.00
_cell.angle_beta   90.00
_cell.angle_gamma   90.00
#
_symmetry.space_group_name_H-M   'P 1'
#
loop_
_entity.id
_entity.type
_entity.pdbx_description
1 polymer ?
#
loop_
_entity_poly.entity_id
_entity_poly.type
_entity_poly.pdbx_seq_one_letter_code
_entity_poly.pdbx_strand_id
1 'polypeptide(L)' 'MGRRALVRGASAAAPSVRRRATPMQPVAEKIFFAGEHLAGPLMQTCGGARLSGEAVARQVVARLAAK' A
#
# COMPACT_ATOMS: atom_id res chain seq x y z
N MET A 1 -15.57 0.11 23.55
CA MET A 1 -14.54 0.21 22.50
C MET A 1 -15.21 0.02 21.14
N GLY A 2 -15.51 1.12 20.42
CA GLY A 2 -16.33 1.06 19.19
C GLY A 2 -15.55 0.57 17.98
N ARG A 3 -16.10 -0.38 17.22
CA ARG A 3 -15.52 -0.85 15.97
C ARG A 3 -15.73 0.24 14.91
N ARG A 4 -14.66 0.76 14.33
CA ARG A 4 -14.73 1.82 13.32
C ARG A 4 -15.09 1.19 11.96
N ALA A 5 -16.17 1.66 11.32
CA ALA A 5 -16.67 1.04 10.09
C ALA A 5 -15.62 0.94 8.97
N LEU A 6 -14.71 1.92 8.90
CA LEU A 6 -13.68 2.03 7.87
C LEU A 6 -12.35 1.34 8.23
N VAL A 7 -12.18 0.90 9.48
CA VAL A 7 -10.90 0.36 9.96
C VAL A 7 -11.17 -0.87 10.83
N ARG A 8 -10.74 -2.04 10.34
CA ARG A 8 -11.00 -3.34 10.98
C ARG A 8 -9.87 -3.84 11.90
N GLY A 9 -8.89 -3.00 12.21
CA GLY A 9 -7.75 -3.31 13.09
C GLY A 9 -6.78 -2.12 13.15
N ALA A 10 -5.86 -2.12 14.12
CA ALA A 10 -4.93 -1.00 14.30
C ALA A 10 -3.84 -0.93 13.23
N SER A 11 -3.32 -2.09 12.83
CA SER A 11 -2.26 -2.23 11.82
C SER A 11 -2.27 -3.64 11.25
N ALA A 12 -1.71 -3.82 10.05
CA ALA A 12 -1.60 -5.13 9.40
C ALA A 12 -0.68 -6.06 10.22
N ALA A 13 -1.29 -6.94 11.03
CA ALA A 13 -0.56 -7.99 11.73
C ALA A 13 0.19 -8.86 10.71
N ALA A 14 1.49 -9.02 10.93
CA ALA A 14 2.44 -9.70 10.06
C ALA A 14 2.05 -11.17 9.73
N PRO A 15 1.45 -11.50 8.55
CA PRO A 15 1.46 -12.88 8.09
C PRO A 15 2.88 -13.18 7.58
N SER A 16 3.22 -14.47 7.50
CA SER A 16 4.53 -14.94 7.02
C SER A 16 4.99 -14.18 5.78
N VAL A 17 6.27 -13.78 5.79
CA VAL A 17 6.92 -12.82 4.86
C VAL A 17 6.61 -13.11 3.38
N ARG A 18 6.35 -14.39 3.05
CA ARG A 18 6.09 -14.92 1.72
C ARG A 18 4.74 -14.54 1.10
N ARG A 19 3.72 -14.16 1.89
CA ARG A 19 2.37 -13.83 1.39
C ARG A 19 2.14 -12.33 1.12
N ARG A 20 3.15 -11.48 1.33
CA ARG A 20 3.04 -10.01 1.23
C ARG A 20 3.29 -9.43 -0.17
N ALA A 21 3.88 -10.20 -1.07
CA ALA A 21 4.20 -9.72 -2.42
C ALA A 21 2.96 -9.63 -3.36
N THR A 22 1.80 -10.15 -2.96
CA THR A 22 0.74 -10.53 -3.90
C THR A 22 -0.26 -9.43 -4.31
N PRO A 23 -0.36 -8.22 -3.70
CA PRO A 23 -1.11 -7.14 -4.33
C PRO A 23 -0.28 -5.89 -4.63
N MET A 24 1.04 -6.00 -4.84
CA MET A 24 1.86 -4.83 -5.23
C MET A 24 1.75 -4.47 -6.73
N GLN A 25 1.23 -5.36 -7.56
CA GLN A 25 1.09 -5.09 -8.99
C GLN A 25 -0.19 -4.27 -9.26
N PRO A 26 -0.11 -3.15 -9.99
CA PRO A 26 -1.30 -2.42 -10.43
C PRO A 26 -2.24 -3.31 -11.24
N VAL A 27 -3.55 -3.23 -10.99
CA VAL A 27 -4.53 -3.98 -11.79
C VAL A 27 -4.88 -3.18 -13.03
N ALA A 28 -4.73 -3.83 -14.19
CA ALA A 28 -5.04 -3.26 -15.50
C ALA A 28 -4.38 -1.88 -15.74
N GLU A 29 -3.23 -1.63 -15.11
CA GLU A 29 -2.48 -0.36 -15.15
C GLU A 29 -3.31 0.88 -14.75
N LYS A 30 -4.43 0.67 -14.05
CA LYS A 30 -5.39 1.72 -13.70
C LYS A 30 -5.63 1.79 -12.20
N ILE A 31 -5.62 0.65 -11.52
CA ILE A 31 -5.83 0.56 -10.09
C ILE A 31 -4.48 0.33 -9.43
N PHE A 32 -4.08 1.25 -8.56
CA PHE A 32 -2.83 1.21 -7.83
C PHE A 32 -3.12 1.06 -6.33
N PHE A 33 -2.25 0.34 -5.61
CA PHE A 33 -2.41 0.10 -4.18
C PHE A 33 -1.29 0.78 -3.40
N ALA A 34 -1.66 1.54 -2.37
CA ALA A 34 -0.73 2.20 -1.45
C ALA A 34 -1.19 2.02 0.00
N GLY A 35 -0.26 2.16 0.93
CA GLY A 35 -0.54 2.19 2.35
C GLY A 35 0.51 1.48 3.17
N GLU A 36 0.37 1.56 4.49
CA GLU A 36 1.30 0.97 5.46
C GLU A 36 1.60 -0.50 5.17
N HIS A 37 0.57 -1.28 4.83
CA HIS A 37 0.66 -2.70 4.51
C HIS A 37 1.36 -3.01 3.16
N LEU A 38 1.91 -2.00 2.49
CA LEU A 38 2.70 -2.13 1.25
C LEU A 38 4.07 -1.46 1.39
N ALA A 39 4.42 -0.99 2.57
CA ALA A 39 5.65 -0.23 2.82
C ALA A 39 6.90 -1.09 3.07
N GLY A 40 6.86 -2.38 2.76
CA GLY A 40 7.97 -3.32 2.94
C GLY A 40 8.51 -3.31 4.39
N PRO A 41 9.80 -3.01 4.62
CA PRO A 41 10.39 -2.95 5.96
C PRO A 41 9.73 -1.94 6.91
N LEU A 42 9.06 -0.92 6.36
CA LEU A 42 8.38 0.14 7.13
C LEU A 42 6.88 -0.12 7.31
N MET A 43 6.43 -1.36 7.11
CA MET A 43 5.07 -1.76 7.49
C MET A 43 4.79 -1.44 8.96
N GLN A 44 3.53 -1.22 9.29
CA GLN A 44 3.08 -0.87 10.63
C GLN A 44 3.47 0.54 11.09
N THR A 45 3.86 1.41 10.15
CA THR A 45 4.22 2.80 10.43
C THR A 45 3.51 3.81 9.51
N CYS A 46 3.20 4.98 10.07
CA CYS A 46 2.75 6.13 9.30
C CYS A 46 3.76 6.56 8.22
N GLY A 47 5.07 6.47 8.54
CA GLY A 47 6.14 6.76 7.59
C GLY A 47 6.12 5.84 6.37
N GLY A 48 5.87 4.55 6.59
CA GLY A 48 5.67 3.57 5.54
C GLY A 48 4.47 3.88 4.65
N ALA A 49 3.34 4.29 5.25
CA ALA A 49 2.15 4.69 4.49
C ALA A 49 2.44 5.87 3.55
N ARG A 50 3.15 6.90 4.03
CA ARG A 50 3.55 8.06 3.21
C ARG A 50 4.45 7.64 2.05
N LEU A 51 5.52 6.92 2.34
CA LEU A 51 6.51 6.53 1.33
C LEU A 51 5.91 5.57 0.28
N SER A 52 5.03 4.67 0.70
CA SER A 52 4.27 3.80 -0.22
C SER A 52 3.40 4.64 -1.16
N GLY A 53 2.71 5.68 -0.66
CA GLY A 53 1.93 6.59 -1.47
C GLY A 53 2.77 7.37 -2.49
N GLU A 54 3.92 7.90 -2.07
CA GLU A 54 4.86 8.60 -2.97
C GLU A 54 5.39 7.70 -4.08
N ALA A 55 5.70 6.44 -3.76
CA ALA A 55 6.15 5.46 -4.75
C ALA A 55 5.07 5.21 -5.82
N VAL A 56 3.81 5.04 -5.39
CA VAL A 56 2.68 4.86 -6.31
C VAL A 56 2.42 6.12 -7.14
N ALA A 57 2.51 7.31 -6.54
CA ALA A 57 2.34 8.56 -7.27
C ALA A 57 3.34 8.70 -8.43
N ARG A 58 4.61 8.31 -8.22
CA ARG A 58 5.62 8.28 -9.29
C ARG A 58 5.26 7.32 -10.42
N GLN A 59 4.69 6.14 -10.11
CA GLN A 59 4.23 5.19 -11.13
C GLN A 59 3.07 5.77 -11.95
N VAL A 60 2.10 6.41 -11.30
CA VAL A 60 0.96 7.05 -11.97
C VAL A 60 1.44 8.17 -12.88
N VAL A 61 2.32 9.06 -12.40
CA VAL A 61 2.88 10.15 -13.20
C VAL A 61 3.63 9.60 -14.42
N ALA A 62 4.50 8.60 -14.24
CA ALA A 62 5.21 7.98 -15.36
C ALA A 62 4.24 7.39 -16.40
N ARG A 63 3.14 6.76 -15.95
CA ARG A 63 2.14 6.18 -16.84
C ARG A 63 1.34 7.20 -17.62
N LEU A 64 1.02 8.34 -16.98
CA LEU A 64 0.30 9.44 -17.61
C LEU A 64 1.19 10.24 -18.57
N ALA A 65 2.47 10.39 -18.25
CA ALA A 65 3.45 11.10 -19.10
C ALA A 65 3.87 10.28 -20.33
N ALA A 66 3.77 8.96 -20.27
CA ALA A 66 4.06 8.07 -21.40
C ALA A 66 2.90 7.91 -22.41
N LYS A 67 1.86 8.75 -22.30
CA LYS A 67 0.68 8.76 -23.16
C LYS A 67 0.61 10.07 -23.93
#